data_AF-A0A0N1CB16-F1
#
_entry.id   AF-A0A0N1CB16-F1
#
_cell.length_a   1.000
_cell.length_b   1.000
_cell.length_c   1.000
_cell.angle_alpha   90.00
_cell.angle_beta   90.00
_cell.angle_gamma   90.00
#
_symmetry.space_group_name_H-M   'P 1'
#
loop_
_entity.id
_entity.type
_entity.pdbx_description
1 polymer ?
#
loop_
_entity_poly.entity_id
_entity_poly.type
_entity_poly.pdbx_seq_one_letter_code
_entity_poly.pdbx_strand_id
1 'polypeptide(L)'
;MQMMKRIARCLLVFALIAAPGAALAQLMPGQVPTVTLPPPPPPPPPPPVVVPTVPQLDAPAPTPRAQLPTRSRRSFGDRITDCLTDGNAAQLSPNDRAAYSRACANQ
;
A
#
# COMPACT_ATOMS: atom_id res chain seq x y z
N MET A 1 72.28 -11.14 -26.84
CA MET A 1 71.20 -10.83 -25.87
C MET A 1 69.86 -10.43 -26.49
N GLN A 2 69.78 -10.05 -27.77
CA GLN A 2 68.53 -9.61 -28.42
C GLN A 2 67.57 -10.77 -28.74
N MET A 3 68.10 -11.97 -29.01
CA MET A 3 67.34 -13.20 -29.25
C MET A 3 66.55 -13.66 -28.01
N MET A 4 67.17 -13.67 -26.82
CA MET A 4 66.52 -14.04 -25.56
C MET A 4 65.38 -13.08 -25.18
N LYS A 5 65.51 -11.78 -25.49
CA LYS A 5 64.44 -10.79 -25.25
C LYS A 5 63.22 -11.00 -26.17
N ARG A 6 63.41 -11.54 -27.38
CA ARG A 6 62.31 -11.86 -28.30
C ARG A 6 61.56 -13.11 -27.83
N ILE A 7 62.28 -14.13 -27.38
CA ILE A 7 61.68 -15.37 -26.85
C ILE A 7 60.88 -15.08 -25.58
N ALA A 8 61.41 -14.28 -24.66
CA ALA A 8 60.71 -13.89 -23.44
C ALA A 8 59.40 -13.13 -23.74
N ARG A 9 59.41 -12.25 -24.75
CA ARG A 9 58.20 -11.53 -25.19
C ARG A 9 57.16 -12.48 -25.79
N CYS A 10 57.57 -13.44 -26.63
CA CYS A 10 56.64 -14.41 -27.20
C CYS A 10 55.98 -15.28 -26.12
N LEU A 11 56.73 -15.73 -25.11
CA LEU A 11 56.18 -16.53 -24.01
C LEU A 11 55.20 -15.73 -23.15
N LEU A 12 55.48 -14.46 -22.88
CA LEU A 12 54.58 -13.59 -22.13
C LEU A 12 53.27 -13.31 -22.87
N VAL A 13 53.32 -13.12 -24.19
CA VAL A 13 52.11 -12.98 -25.03
C VAL A 13 51.31 -14.28 -25.06
N PHE A 14 51.98 -15.44 -25.17
CA PHE A 14 51.30 -16.73 -25.18
C PHE A 14 50.59 -17.03 -23.84
N ALA A 15 51.21 -16.67 -22.71
CA ALA A 15 50.62 -16.82 -21.39
C ALA A 15 49.37 -15.93 -21.17
N LEU A 16 49.34 -14.74 -21.77
CA LEU A 16 48.18 -13.84 -21.71
C LEU A 16 47.00 -14.34 -22.55
N ILE A 17 47.26 -15.04 -23.66
CA ILE A 17 46.22 -15.58 -24.55
C ILE A 17 45.64 -16.89 -23.99
N ALA A 18 46.43 -17.65 -23.22
CA ALA A 18 46.06 -18.99 -22.75
C ALA A 18 45.25 -19.03 -21.44
N ALA A 19 44.86 -17.89 -20.86
CA ALA A 19 44.07 -17.86 -19.62
C ALA A 19 42.57 -18.08 -19.95
N PRO A 20 42.00 -19.26 -19.68
CA PRO A 20 40.56 -19.46 -19.83
C PRO A 20 39.90 -18.88 -18.57
N GLY A 21 39.14 -17.80 -18.73
CA GLY A 21 38.27 -17.30 -17.67
C GLY A 21 37.25 -18.36 -17.27
N ALA A 22 37.49 -19.04 -16.15
CA ALA A 22 36.54 -19.97 -15.56
C ALA A 22 35.70 -19.24 -14.50
N ALA A 23 34.60 -18.65 -14.94
CA ALA A 23 33.49 -18.32 -14.05
C ALA A 23 32.52 -19.51 -14.06
N LEU A 24 32.42 -20.25 -12.96
CA LEU A 24 31.28 -21.14 -12.68
C LEU A 24 31.02 -21.19 -11.17
N ALA A 25 30.06 -20.39 -10.71
CA ALA A 25 29.45 -20.56 -9.39
C ALA A 25 28.45 -21.73 -9.48
N GLN A 26 28.72 -22.83 -8.77
CA GLN A 26 27.83 -23.98 -8.71
C GLN A 26 26.93 -23.85 -7.47
N LEU A 27 25.70 -23.37 -7.65
CA LEU A 27 24.63 -23.49 -6.66
C LEU A 27 24.08 -24.93 -6.70
N MET A 28 24.26 -25.68 -5.61
CA MET A 28 23.65 -27.01 -5.46
C MET A 28 22.16 -26.89 -5.10
N PRO A 29 21.22 -27.48 -5.86
CA PRO A 29 19.83 -27.58 -5.46
C PRO A 29 19.65 -28.89 -4.68
N GLY A 30 19.30 -28.86 -3.38
CA GLY A 30 19.00 -30.14 -2.74
C GLY A 30 18.70 -30.24 -1.25
N GLN A 31 18.61 -29.17 -0.46
CA GLN A 31 18.28 -29.32 0.96
C GLN A 31 17.23 -28.31 1.40
N VAL A 32 15.97 -28.69 1.31
CA VAL A 32 14.88 -28.07 2.07
C VAL A 32 14.41 -29.10 3.11
N PRO A 33 14.68 -28.90 4.41
CA PRO A 33 14.11 -29.75 5.44
C PRO A 33 12.61 -29.46 5.56
N THR A 34 11.78 -30.50 5.45
CA THR A 34 10.34 -30.40 5.71
C THR A 34 10.11 -30.23 7.21
N VAL A 35 9.84 -29.00 7.63
CA VAL A 35 9.45 -28.69 9.01
C VAL A 35 7.98 -29.05 9.18
N THR A 36 7.68 -30.15 9.88
CA THR A 36 6.33 -30.44 10.35
C THR A 36 6.03 -29.58 11.57
N LEU A 37 5.13 -28.61 11.41
CA LEU A 37 4.66 -27.75 12.51
C LEU A 37 3.66 -28.51 13.39
N PRO A 38 3.66 -28.28 14.72
CA PRO A 38 2.63 -28.81 15.60
C PRO A 38 1.23 -28.27 15.22
N PRO A 39 0.15 -29.03 15.49
CA PRO A 39 -1.19 -28.59 15.15
C PRO A 39 -1.57 -27.31 15.91
N PRO A 40 -2.36 -26.42 15.30
CA PRO A 40 -2.74 -25.16 15.91
C PRO A 40 -3.63 -25.37 17.15
N PRO A 41 -3.59 -24.45 18.13
CA PRO A 41 -4.46 -24.50 19.29
C PRO A 41 -5.93 -24.32 18.91
N PRO A 42 -6.88 -24.84 19.73
CA PRO A 42 -8.30 -24.68 19.48
C PRO A 42 -8.73 -23.20 19.56
N PRO A 43 -9.78 -22.81 18.81
CA PRO A 43 -10.27 -21.44 18.79
C PRO A 43 -10.87 -21.01 20.15
N PRO A 44 -10.85 -19.71 20.48
CA PRO A 44 -11.46 -19.18 21.68
C PRO A 44 -12.99 -19.36 21.66
N PRO A 45 -13.65 -19.40 22.83
CA PRO A 45 -15.10 -19.46 22.91
C PRO A 45 -15.74 -18.21 22.28
N PRO A 46 -16.94 -18.35 21.68
CA PRO A 46 -17.64 -17.22 21.09
C PRO A 46 -18.03 -16.19 22.17
N PRO A 47 -18.08 -14.90 21.80
CA PRO A 47 -18.51 -13.84 22.72
C PRO A 47 -19.96 -14.06 23.17
N PRO A 48 -20.33 -13.61 24.39
CA PRO A 48 -21.71 -13.72 24.86
C PRO A 48 -22.64 -12.88 23.97
N VAL A 49 -23.79 -13.46 23.64
CA VAL A 49 -24.84 -12.75 22.91
C VAL A 49 -25.57 -11.82 23.88
N VAL A 50 -25.37 -10.51 23.72
CA VAL A 50 -26.11 -9.49 24.46
C VAL A 50 -27.38 -9.15 23.68
N VAL A 51 -28.54 -9.44 24.25
CA VAL A 51 -29.83 -9.07 23.65
C VAL A 51 -30.09 -7.58 23.92
N PRO A 52 -30.31 -6.75 22.88
CA PRO A 52 -30.71 -5.37 23.07
C PRO A 52 -32.04 -5.28 23.83
N THR A 53 -32.18 -4.28 24.70
CA THR A 53 -33.46 -3.99 25.37
C THR A 53 -34.53 -3.65 24.35
N VAL A 54 -35.66 -4.36 24.39
CA VAL A 54 -36.81 -4.10 23.52
C VAL A 54 -37.45 -2.76 23.93
N PRO A 55 -37.61 -1.80 23.00
CA PRO A 55 -38.35 -0.58 23.27
C PRO A 55 -39.79 -0.91 23.68
N GLN A 56 -40.23 -0.37 24.83
CA GLN A 56 -41.60 -0.53 25.32
C GLN A 56 -42.51 0.54 24.70
N LEU A 57 -43.75 0.18 24.35
CA LEU A 57 -44.69 1.10 23.69
C LEU A 57 -45.11 2.26 24.62
N ASP A 58 -45.24 1.98 25.91
CA ASP A 58 -45.61 2.98 26.93
C ASP A 58 -44.39 3.67 27.56
N ALA A 59 -43.19 3.46 27.01
CA ALA A 59 -42.01 4.17 27.48
C ALA A 59 -42.17 5.67 27.19
N PRO A 60 -41.87 6.54 28.16
CA PRO A 60 -41.76 7.97 27.90
C PRO A 60 -40.82 8.19 26.71
N ALA A 61 -41.26 9.02 25.75
CA ALA A 61 -40.40 9.41 24.64
C ALA A 61 -39.08 9.96 25.20
N PRO A 62 -37.92 9.56 24.65
CA PRO A 62 -36.64 10.13 25.06
C PRO A 62 -36.74 11.65 25.00
N THR A 63 -36.35 12.34 26.07
CA THR A 63 -36.29 13.80 26.04
C THR A 63 -35.39 14.21 24.88
N PRO A 64 -35.86 15.10 23.98
CA PRO A 64 -34.99 15.64 22.95
C PRO A 64 -33.78 16.24 23.65
N ARG A 65 -32.60 15.63 23.48
CA ARG A 65 -31.37 16.27 23.92
C ARG A 65 -31.35 17.60 23.19
N ALA A 66 -31.24 18.70 23.95
CA ALA A 66 -31.06 20.01 23.37
C ALA A 66 -29.95 19.85 22.31
N GLN A 67 -30.33 19.98 21.05
CA GLN A 67 -29.38 19.97 19.95
C GLN A 67 -28.55 21.21 20.19
N LEU A 68 -27.38 21.01 20.80
CA LEU A 68 -26.33 22.02 20.82
C LEU A 68 -26.29 22.55 19.38
N PRO A 69 -26.39 23.88 19.14
CA PRO A 69 -26.40 24.39 17.78
C PRO A 69 -25.16 23.83 17.11
N THR A 70 -25.35 22.82 16.27
CA THR A 70 -24.31 22.34 15.38
C THR A 70 -24.14 23.54 14.51
N ARG A 71 -23.09 24.32 14.78
CA ARG A 71 -22.62 25.42 13.93
C ARG A 71 -22.79 24.90 12.52
N SER A 72 -23.84 25.34 11.85
CA SER A 72 -24.44 24.64 10.72
C SER A 72 -23.33 24.45 9.71
N ARG A 73 -22.74 23.25 9.69
CA ARG A 73 -21.90 22.88 8.57
C ARG A 73 -22.91 22.84 7.45
N ARG A 74 -22.80 23.81 6.53
CA ARG A 74 -23.64 23.87 5.34
C ARG A 74 -23.78 22.47 4.79
N SER A 75 -24.96 22.13 4.30
CA SER A 75 -25.22 20.76 3.85
C SER A 75 -24.16 20.37 2.81
N PHE A 76 -23.90 19.07 2.67
CA PHE A 76 -22.97 18.62 1.63
C PHE A 76 -23.38 19.13 0.24
N GLY A 77 -24.69 19.25 -0.03
CA GLY A 77 -25.23 19.81 -1.27
C GLY A 77 -24.88 21.29 -1.50
N ASP A 78 -24.95 22.11 -0.45
CA ASP A 78 -24.55 23.52 -0.53
C ASP A 78 -23.05 23.63 -0.81
N ARG A 79 -22.24 22.84 -0.08
CA ARG A 79 -20.78 22.83 -0.25
C ARG A 79 -20.37 22.40 -1.65
N ILE A 80 -20.97 21.33 -2.20
CA ILE A 80 -20.58 20.86 -3.54
C ILE A 80 -20.99 21.85 -4.63
N THR A 81 -22.07 22.62 -4.44
CA THR A 81 -22.52 23.67 -5.38
C THR A 81 -21.55 24.85 -5.40
N ASP A 82 -21.10 25.30 -4.22
CA ASP A 82 -20.07 26.34 -4.09
C ASP A 82 -18.75 25.87 -4.77
N CYS A 83 -18.28 24.65 -4.44
CA CYS A 83 -17.06 24.10 -5.04
C CYS A 83 -17.14 23.92 -6.56
N LEU A 84 -18.30 23.56 -7.12
CA LEU A 84 -18.49 23.48 -8.57
C LEU A 84 -18.41 24.86 -9.22
N THR A 85 -18.96 25.88 -8.56
CA THR A 85 -18.90 27.28 -9.01
C THR A 85 -17.47 27.80 -8.99
N ASP A 86 -16.73 27.53 -7.91
CA ASP A 86 -15.31 27.88 -7.79
C ASP A 86 -14.46 27.19 -8.87
N GLY A 87 -14.70 25.90 -9.12
CA GLY A 87 -13.99 25.17 -10.17
C GLY A 87 -14.29 25.68 -11.59
N ASN A 88 -15.50 26.20 -11.82
CA ASN A 88 -15.83 26.89 -13.07
C ASN A 88 -15.11 28.25 -13.16
N ALA A 89 -15.08 29.02 -12.06
CA ALA A 89 -14.38 30.30 -12.01
C ALA A 89 -12.86 30.15 -12.22
N ALA A 90 -12.29 29.04 -11.75
CA ALA A 90 -10.90 28.65 -12.00
C ALA A 90 -10.65 28.06 -13.39
N GLN A 91 -11.66 28.03 -14.27
CA GLN A 91 -11.60 27.48 -15.64
C GLN A 91 -11.09 26.03 -15.70
N LEU A 92 -11.39 25.23 -14.66
CA LEU A 92 -11.03 23.82 -14.65
C LEU A 92 -11.77 23.08 -15.76
N SER A 93 -11.07 22.12 -16.38
CA SER A 93 -11.68 21.21 -17.33
C SER A 93 -12.82 20.42 -16.65
N PRO A 94 -13.78 19.86 -17.39
CA PRO A 94 -14.88 19.11 -16.79
C PRO A 94 -14.42 17.96 -15.87
N ASN A 95 -13.31 17.29 -16.21
CA ASN A 95 -12.77 16.21 -15.41
C ASN A 95 -12.12 16.73 -14.12
N ASP A 96 -11.27 17.76 -14.25
CA ASP A 96 -10.59 18.37 -13.10
C ASP A 96 -11.56 19.02 -12.12
N ARG A 97 -12.63 19.65 -12.65
CA ARG A 97 -13.70 20.23 -11.85
C ARG A 97 -14.50 19.18 -11.08
N ALA A 98 -14.71 17.99 -11.66
CA ALA A 98 -15.37 16.89 -10.97
C ALA A 98 -14.49 16.31 -9.85
N ALA A 99 -13.18 16.20 -10.07
CA ALA A 99 -12.23 15.79 -9.02
C ALA A 99 -12.13 16.85 -7.90
N TYR A 100 -12.01 18.13 -8.28
CA TYR A 100 -11.92 19.26 -7.36
C TYR A 100 -13.16 19.39 -6.47
N SER A 101 -14.37 19.36 -7.04
CA SER A 101 -15.60 19.53 -6.26
C SER A 101 -15.81 18.42 -5.23
N ARG A 102 -15.42 17.18 -5.55
CA ARG A 102 -15.43 16.06 -4.61
C ARG A 102 -14.43 16.24 -3.47
N ALA A 103 -13.22 16.72 -3.75
CA ALA A 103 -12.22 16.97 -2.72
C ALA A 103 -12.61 18.16 -1.83
N CYS A 104 -13.11 19.25 -2.43
CA CYS A 104 -13.51 20.47 -1.75
C CYS A 104 -14.74 20.27 -0.85
N ALA A 105 -15.79 19.57 -1.30
CA ALA A 105 -17.01 19.36 -0.51
C ALA A 105 -16.82 18.43 0.71
N ASN A 106 -15.72 17.67 0.73
CA ASN A 106 -15.35 16.79 1.84
C ASN A 106 -14.48 17.48 2.91
N GLN A 107 -14.07 18.74 2.68
CA GLN A 107 -13.45 19.60 3.69
C GLN A 107 -14.51 20.20 4.61
#